data_AF-A0A096A9Z3-F1
#
_entry.id   AF-A0A096A9Z3-F1
#
_cell.length_a   1.000
_cell.length_b   1.000
_cell.length_c   1.000
_cell.angle_alpha   90.00
_cell.angle_beta   90.00
_cell.angle_gamma   90.00
#
_symmetry.space_group_name_H-M   'P 1'
#
loop_
_entity.id
_entity.type
_entity.pdbx_description
1 polymer ?
#
loop_
_entity_poly.entity_id
_entity_poly.type
_entity_poly.pdbx_seq_one_letter_code
_entity_poly.pdbx_strand_id
1 'polypeptide(L)' 'MKFTEYIKSLPNQRNEVIMDLTKLCRVNESTVYRWLRGDFVPDALKRKVISEYLNIPEKELWPNA' A
#
# COMPACT_ATOMS: atom_id res chain seq x y z
N MET A 1 -12.54 -0.18 -0.47
CA MET A 1 -11.87 -1.49 -0.63
C MET A 1 -10.61 -1.47 0.20
N LYS A 2 -10.30 -2.50 1.01
CA LYS A 2 -9.09 -2.43 1.88
C LYS A 2 -7.82 -2.47 1.03
N PHE A 3 -6.77 -1.77 1.47
CA PHE A 3 -5.47 -1.74 0.78
C PHE A 3 -4.95 -3.14 0.38
N THR A 4 -5.02 -4.10 1.31
CA THR A 4 -4.54 -5.47 1.07
C THR A 4 -5.38 -6.23 0.04
N GLU A 5 -6.69 -5.95 -0.03
CA GLU A 5 -7.60 -6.52 -1.02
C GLU A 5 -7.29 -5.97 -2.41
N TYR A 6 -7.08 -4.65 -2.52
CA TYR A 6 -6.75 -3.99 -3.78
C TYR A 6 -5.49 -4.58 -4.40
N ILE A 7 -4.38 -4.65 -3.64
CA ILE A 7 -3.11 -5.16 -4.17
C ILE A 7 -3.21 -6.65 -4.56
N LYS A 8 -4.01 -7.44 -3.83
CA LYS A 8 -4.26 -8.85 -4.19
C LYS A 8 -5.07 -8.99 -5.48
N SER A 9 -5.92 -8.01 -5.81
CA SER A 9 -6.73 -8.02 -7.02
C SER A 9 -5.97 -7.66 -8.30
N LEU A 10 -4.73 -7.15 -8.21
CA LEU A 10 -3.93 -6.75 -9.38
C LEU A 10 -3.27 -7.98 -10.04
N PRO A 11 -3.75 -8.47 -11.20
CA PRO A 11 -3.05 -9.51 -11.93
C PRO A 11 -1.80 -8.91 -12.58
N ASN A 12 -0.66 -9.61 -12.48
CA ASN A 12 0.59 -9.29 -13.18
C ASN A 12 1.27 -7.94 -12.87
N GLN A 13 0.62 -7.02 -12.16
CA GLN A 13 1.18 -5.70 -11.79
C GLN A 13 1.66 -5.63 -10.33
N ARG A 14 1.42 -6.69 -9.54
CA ARG A 14 1.71 -6.68 -8.09
C ARG A 14 3.18 -6.37 -7.77
N ASN A 15 4.12 -6.93 -8.55
CA ASN A 15 5.54 -6.72 -8.32
C ASN A 15 5.96 -5.28 -8.63
N GLU A 16 5.45 -4.70 -9.71
CA GLU A 16 5.69 -3.31 -10.08
C GLU A 16 5.19 -2.35 -9.01
N VAL A 17 3.96 -2.58 -8.52
CA VAL A 17 3.40 -1.77 -7.43
C VAL A 17 4.24 -1.90 -6.16
N ILE A 18 4.71 -3.10 -5.79
CA ILE A 18 5.59 -3.25 -4.63
C ILE A 18 6.88 -2.44 -4.81
N MET A 19 7.50 -2.49 -6.00
CA MET A 19 8.71 -1.73 -6.31
C MET A 19 8.49 -0.21 -6.33
N ASP A 20 7.32 0.25 -6.77
CA ASP A 20 6.99 1.67 -6.73
C ASP A 20 6.75 2.13 -5.29
N LEU A 21 6.06 1.33 -4.49
CA LEU A 21 5.82 1.65 -3.08
C LEU A 21 7.11 1.71 -2.27
N THR A 22 8.11 0.85 -2.52
CA THR A 22 9.40 0.95 -1.84
C THR A 22 10.12 2.26 -2.15
N LYS A 23 10.13 2.68 -3.43
CA LYS A 23 10.73 3.93 -3.87
C LYS A 23 9.99 5.15 -3.31
N LEU A 24 8.67 5.20 -3.46
CA LEU A 24 7.83 6.32 -3.05
C LEU A 24 7.83 6.50 -1.53
N CYS A 25 7.74 5.42 -0.77
CA CYS A 25 7.70 5.47 0.69
C CYS A 25 9.09 5.42 1.34
N ARG A 26 10.17 5.24 0.56
CA ARG A 26 11.55 5.11 1.02
C ARG A 26 11.71 4.03 2.09
N VAL A 27 11.15 2.85 1.82
CA VAL A 27 11.20 1.68 2.71
C VAL A 27 11.72 0.45 1.97
N ASN A 28 12.17 -0.54 2.73
CA ASN A 28 12.55 -1.83 2.17
C ASN A 28 11.32 -2.62 1.68
N GLU A 29 11.50 -3.51 0.72
CA GLU A 29 10.45 -4.40 0.21
C GLU A 29 9.78 -5.21 1.33
N SER A 30 10.57 -5.67 2.30
CA SER A 30 10.06 -6.42 3.45
C SER A 30 9.00 -5.63 4.23
N THR A 31 9.15 -4.31 4.37
CA THR A 31 8.15 -3.43 4.98
C THR A 31 6.85 -3.43 4.18
N VAL A 32 6.94 -3.30 2.85
CA VAL A 32 5.77 -3.33 1.96
C VAL A 32 5.06 -4.68 2.07
N TYR A 33 5.79 -5.80 2.04
CA TYR A 33 5.22 -7.13 2.22
C TYR A 33 4.48 -7.29 3.55
N ARG A 34 5.00 -6.72 4.64
CA ARG A 34 4.32 -6.74 5.95
C ARG A 34 3.01 -5.96 5.94
N TRP A 35 2.94 -4.82 5.23
CA TRP A 35 1.66 -4.12 5.01
C TRP A 35 0.67 -4.97 4.23
N LEU A 36 1.13 -5.67 3.19
CA LEU A 36 0.29 -6.55 2.36
C LEU A 36 -0.24 -7.77 3.11
N ARG A 37 0.53 -8.27 4.08
CA ARG A 37 0.12 -9.34 5.00
C ARG A 37 -0.84 -8.85 6.09
N GLY A 38 -0.85 -7.55 6.36
CA GLY A 38 -1.64 -6.93 7.42
C GLY A 38 -0.97 -6.98 8.79
N ASP A 39 0.34 -7.23 8.86
CA ASP A 39 1.10 -7.28 10.12
C ASP A 39 0.99 -5.95 10.89
N PHE A 40 1.00 -4.83 10.16
CA PHE A 40 0.77 -3.49 10.68
C PHE A 40 0.36 -2.52 9.56
N VAL A 41 -0.18 -1.37 9.96
CA VAL A 41 -0.65 -0.31 9.05
C VAL A 41 0.49 0.69 8.79
N PRO A 42 0.69 1.19 7.55
CA PRO A 42 1.64 2.28 7.29
C PRO A 42 1.30 3.52 8.12
N ASP A 43 2.29 4.32 8.48
CA ASP A 43 2.06 5.63 9.13
C ASP A 43 1.34 6.61 8.19
N ALA A 44 0.77 7.68 8.77
CA ALA A 44 -0.08 8.63 8.05
C ALA A 44 0.57 9.25 6.80
N LEU A 45 1.88 9.57 6.85
CA LEU A 45 2.57 10.13 5.69
C LEU A 45 2.63 9.11 4.54
N LYS A 46 2.95 7.86 4.86
CA LYS A 46 3.00 6.77 3.86
C LYS A 46 1.61 6.44 3.32
N ARG A 47 0.57 6.44 4.16
CA ARG A 47 -0.81 6.23 3.70
C ARG A 47 -1.24 7.29 2.70
N LYS A 48 -0.93 8.57 2.95
CA LYS A 48 -1.18 9.65 2.01
C LYS A 48 -0.48 9.40 0.66
N VAL A 49 0.83 9.10 0.68
CA VAL A 49 1.61 8.82 -0.54
C VAL A 49 1.01 7.64 -1.32
N ILE A 50 0.65 6.56 -0.63
CA ILE A 50 0.04 5.37 -1.26
C ILE A 50 -1.33 5.72 -1.86
N SER A 51 -2.15 6.50 -1.15
CA SER A 51 -3.48 6.92 -1.62
C SER A 51 -3.40 7.76 -2.91
N GLU A 52 -2.43 8.67 -2.98
CA GLU A 52 -2.18 9.51 -4.14
C GLU A 52 -1.67 8.68 -5.32
N TYR A 53 -0.74 7.74 -5.08
CA TYR A 53 -0.20 6.86 -6.12
C TYR A 53 -1.27 5.91 -6.70
N LEU A 54 -2.12 5.33 -5.84
CA LEU A 54 -3.18 4.43 -6.26
C LEU A 54 -4.40 5.16 -6.82
N ASN A 55 -4.49 6.47 -6.65
CA ASN A 55 -5.68 7.28 -6.93
C ASN A 55 -6.94 6.73 -6.23
N ILE A 56 -6.79 6.28 -4.98
CA ILE A 56 -7.87 5.77 -4.13
C ILE A 56 -7.84 6.54 -2.80
N PRO A 57 -8.97 7.07 -2.31
CA PRO A 57 -9.00 7.82 -1.06
C PRO A 57 -8.44 7.01 0.13
N GLU A 58 -7.64 7.67 0.98
CA GLU A 58 -7.04 7.03 2.16
C GLU A 58 -8.08 6.33 3.05
N LYS A 59 -9.25 6.97 3.24
CA LYS A 59 -10.37 6.42 4.04
C LYS A 59 -10.94 5.13 3.47
N GLU A 60 -10.82 4.88 2.16
CA GLU A 60 -11.27 3.63 1.58
C GLU A 60 -10.27 2.50 1.80
N LEU A 61 -8.97 2.83 1.69
CA LEU A 61 -7.86 1.90 1.87
C LEU A 61 -7.69 1.49 3.35
N TRP A 62 -7.91 2.43 4.27
CA TRP A 62 -7.81 2.25 5.72
C TRP A 62 -8.97 2.95 6.47
N PRO A 63 -10.16 2.36 6.53
CA PRO A 63 -11.35 2.99 7.13
C PRO A 63 -11.28 3.17 8.67
N ASN A 64 -10.34 2.48 9.33
CA ASN A 64 -10.22 2.45 10.80
C ASN A 64 -8.89 3.01 11.32
N ALA A 65 -8.12 3.72 10.48
CA ALA A 65 -6.76 4.16 10.79
C ALA A 65 -6.63 5.66 11.11
#